data_AF-A0A815Z8W0-F1
#
_entry.id   AF-A0A815Z8W0-F1
#
_cell.length_a   1.000
_cell.length_b   1.000
_cell.length_c   1.000
_cell.angle_alpha   90.00
_cell.angle_beta   90.00
_cell.angle_gamma   90.00
#
_symmetry.space_group_name_H-M   'P 1'
#
loop_
_entity.id
_entity.type
_entity.pdbx_description
1 polymer ?
#
loop_
_entity_poly.entity_id
_entity_poly.type
_entity_poly.pdbx_seq_one_letter_code
_entity_poly.pdbx_strand_id
1 'polypeptide(L)'
;MNGQYPLIIGSDTTSEITKAVSKVFPPTTHLFCTRHVRQNIERQLTKTRVHQDDRQKLLEAIFDVPDSLIKSDNIEEFEDRLAEFEHLWNEIKNTNPNNYKHVMDFHDWFITYQAQNFQEHLIGGIRNAAGYVNQDGTAKLFYNNDNEALNHMLKNESYWERRPLSDVLESQSERAQIIRDYYAYQLPIRQPTTDFNIPATAGRKLGRKVFVGQQQP
;
A
#
# COMPACT_ATOMS: atom_id res chain seq x y z
N MET A 1 8.46 -24.81 10.49
CA MET A 1 9.08 -24.57 9.18
C MET A 1 10.45 -25.21 9.21
N ASN A 2 10.78 -26.09 8.26
CA ASN A 2 12.04 -26.82 8.23
C ASN A 2 13.21 -25.88 7.88
N GLY A 3 13.61 -25.01 8.81
CA GLY A 3 14.91 -24.33 8.88
C GLY A 3 15.43 -23.54 7.68
N GLN A 4 14.72 -23.46 6.56
CA GLN A 4 15.17 -22.79 5.35
C GLN A 4 14.58 -21.39 5.30
N TYR A 5 15.48 -20.41 5.38
CA TYR A 5 15.15 -19.01 5.12
C TYR A 5 14.94 -18.81 3.61
N PRO A 6 14.00 -17.95 3.21
CA PRO A 6 13.89 -17.53 1.81
C PRO A 6 15.20 -16.86 1.39
N LEU A 7 15.67 -17.14 0.17
CA LEU A 7 16.90 -16.50 -0.32
C LEU A 7 16.69 -15.00 -0.55
N ILE A 8 15.50 -14.62 -1.02
CA ILE A 8 15.12 -13.25 -1.37
C ILE A 8 13.73 -12.95 -0.84
N ILE A 9 13.56 -11.77 -0.25
CA ILE A 9 12.26 -11.17 0.01
C ILE A 9 12.20 -9.84 -0.74
N GLY A 10 11.08 -9.60 -1.43
CA GLY A 10 10.81 -8.34 -2.09
C GLY A 10 9.64 -7.61 -1.43
N SER A 11 9.76 -6.30 -1.20
CA SER A 11 8.65 -5.51 -0.68
C SER A 11 8.72 -4.04 -1.11
N ASP A 12 7.76 -3.26 -0.63
CA ASP A 12 7.82 -1.81 -0.68
C ASP A 12 8.78 -1.28 0.41
N THR A 13 9.07 0.02 0.39
CA THR A 13 10.11 0.66 1.21
C THR A 13 9.65 1.00 2.64
N THR A 14 8.68 0.28 3.20
CA THR A 14 8.14 0.60 4.54
C THR A 14 9.08 0.11 5.63
N SER A 15 9.43 0.99 6.57
CA SER A 15 10.43 0.72 7.61
C SER A 15 10.07 -0.47 8.52
N GLU A 16 8.78 -0.71 8.73
CA GLU A 16 8.24 -1.80 9.53
C GLU A 16 8.53 -3.15 8.88
N ILE A 17 8.35 -3.25 7.56
CA ILE A 17 8.66 -4.47 6.81
C ILE A 17 10.17 -4.70 6.81
N THR A 18 10.98 -3.68 6.54
CA THR A 18 12.44 -3.81 6.59
C THR A 18 12.94 -4.32 7.94
N LYS A 19 12.43 -3.76 9.05
CA LYS A 19 12.76 -4.22 10.41
C LYS A 19 12.26 -5.65 10.69
N ALA A 20 11.09 -6.01 10.17
CA ALA A 20 10.56 -7.36 10.34
C ALA A 20 11.38 -8.39 9.56
N VAL A 21 11.74 -8.08 8.31
CA VAL A 21 12.56 -8.94 7.45
C VAL A 21 13.94 -9.15 8.07
N SER A 22 14.63 -8.09 8.47
CA SER A 22 15.97 -8.22 9.08
C SER A 22 15.96 -8.98 10.41
N LYS A 23 14.87 -8.89 11.18
CA LYS A 23 14.72 -9.60 12.45
C LYS A 23 14.36 -11.08 12.28
N VAL A 24 13.44 -11.40 11.37
CA VAL A 24 12.89 -12.76 11.20
C VAL A 24 13.69 -13.58 10.21
N PHE A 25 14.26 -12.92 9.20
CA PHE A 25 15.03 -13.53 8.12
C PHE A 25 16.40 -12.83 7.93
N PRO A 26 17.30 -12.81 8.94
CA PRO A 26 18.57 -12.11 8.85
C PRO A 26 19.47 -12.46 7.64
N PRO A 27 19.55 -13.72 7.17
CA PRO A 27 20.42 -14.06 6.04
C PRO A 27 19.76 -13.79 4.68
N THR A 28 18.53 -13.31 4.64
CA THR A 28 17.77 -13.11 3.40
C THR A 28 18.11 -11.76 2.78
N THR A 29 18.34 -11.74 1.47
CA THR A 29 18.46 -10.49 0.73
C THR A 29 17.09 -9.83 0.60
N HIS A 30 16.97 -8.60 1.08
CA HIS A 30 15.76 -7.80 0.95
C HIS A 30 15.88 -6.87 -0.26
N LEU A 31 15.00 -7.00 -1.23
CA LEU A 31 14.93 -6.14 -2.41
C LEU A 31 13.72 -5.19 -2.34
N PHE A 32 13.94 -3.94 -2.75
CA PHE A 32 12.85 -2.96 -2.83
C PHE A 32 12.23 -2.93 -4.23
N CYS A 33 10.91 -2.75 -4.27
CA CYS A 33 10.16 -2.58 -5.51
C CYS A 33 10.64 -1.33 -6.25
N THR A 34 11.25 -1.53 -7.43
CA THR A 34 11.83 -0.45 -8.24
C THR A 34 10.78 0.58 -8.65
N ARG A 35 9.55 0.13 -8.95
CA ARG A 35 8.43 1.03 -9.27
C ARG A 35 8.14 2.00 -8.13
N HIS A 36 8.03 1.50 -6.90
CA HIS A 36 7.67 2.35 -5.76
C HIS A 36 8.76 3.36 -5.41
N VAL A 37 10.03 2.94 -5.49
CA VAL A 37 11.17 3.84 -5.31
C VAL A 37 11.19 4.92 -6.38
N ARG A 38 11.01 4.55 -7.66
CA ARG A 38 10.92 5.49 -8.79
C ARG A 38 9.81 6.51 -8.60
N GLN A 39 8.60 6.05 -8.25
CA GLN A 39 7.46 6.94 -7.98
C GLN A 39 7.72 7.88 -6.80
N ASN A 40 8.40 7.42 -5.75
CA ASN A 40 8.74 8.27 -4.61
C ASN A 40 9.72 9.39 -5.02
N ILE A 41 10.75 9.05 -5.78
CA ILE A 41 11.72 10.01 -6.33
C ILE A 41 11.03 11.00 -7.28
N GLU A 42 10.18 10.52 -8.19
CA GLU A 42 9.45 11.36 -9.13
C GLU A 42 8.51 12.35 -8.42
N ARG A 43 7.81 11.90 -7.37
CA ARG A 43 7.01 12.79 -6.51
C ARG A 43 7.88 13.85 -5.85
N GLN A 44 9.08 13.49 -5.41
CA GLN A 44 10.00 14.47 -4.83
C GLN A 44 10.50 15.48 -5.86
N LEU A 45 10.88 15.04 -7.07
CA LEU A 45 11.25 15.92 -8.19
C LEU A 45 10.11 16.87 -8.58
N THR A 46 8.86 16.39 -8.49
CA THR A 46 7.67 17.24 -8.69
C THR A 46 7.56 18.31 -7.61
N LYS A 47 7.76 17.93 -6.34
CA LYS A 47 7.69 18.86 -5.20
C LYS A 47 8.77 19.93 -5.27
N THR A 48 9.95 19.60 -5.80
CA THR A 48 11.04 20.55 -6.04
C THR A 48 10.86 21.36 -7.31
N ARG A 49 9.76 21.16 -8.06
CA ARG A 49 9.39 21.91 -9.28
C ARG A 49 10.39 21.77 -10.43
N VAL A 50 11.07 20.62 -10.50
CA VAL A 50 11.94 20.30 -11.63
C VAL A 50 11.11 20.23 -12.91
N HIS A 51 11.60 20.89 -13.98
CA HIS A 51 10.96 20.85 -15.29
C HIS A 51 10.84 19.40 -15.78
N GLN A 52 9.84 19.12 -16.62
CA GLN A 52 9.56 17.75 -17.06
C GLN A 52 10.77 17.11 -17.75
N ASP A 53 11.45 17.84 -18.64
CA ASP A 53 12.61 17.31 -19.37
C ASP A 53 13.79 17.02 -18.43
N ASP A 54 14.08 17.91 -17.48
CA ASP A 54 15.18 17.71 -16.53
C ASP A 54 14.88 16.60 -15.53
N ARG A 55 13.61 16.43 -15.15
CA ARG A 55 13.15 15.31 -14.35
C ARG A 55 13.35 13.98 -15.07
N GLN A 56 13.08 13.93 -16.37
CA GLN A 56 13.32 12.73 -17.16
C GLN A 56 14.82 12.38 -17.19
N LYS A 57 15.70 13.35 -17.43
CA LYS A 57 17.17 13.15 -17.36
C LYS A 57 17.62 12.62 -15.99
N LEU A 58 17.11 13.20 -14.90
CA LEU A 58 17.44 12.75 -13.54
C LEU A 58 16.94 11.33 -13.29
N LEU A 59 15.73 10.97 -13.73
CA LEU A 59 15.22 9.60 -13.61
C LEU A 59 16.02 8.61 -14.44
N GLU A 60 16.45 9.00 -15.64
CA GLU A 60 17.30 8.19 -16.51
C GLU A 60 18.65 7.89 -15.86
N ALA A 61 19.29 8.92 -15.28
CA ALA A 61 20.54 8.78 -14.53
C ALA A 61 20.40 7.88 -13.28
N ILE A 62 19.21 7.83 -12.67
CA ILE A 62 18.98 6.96 -11.51
C ILE A 62 18.65 5.52 -11.91
N PHE A 63 17.87 5.31 -12.98
CA PHE A 63 17.23 4.01 -13.26
C PHE A 63 17.54 3.36 -14.60
N ASP A 64 17.70 4.13 -15.68
CA ASP A 64 17.45 3.60 -17.03
C ASP A 64 18.74 3.43 -17.85
N VAL A 65 19.68 4.38 -17.77
CA VAL A 65 20.92 4.33 -18.58
C VAL A 65 21.90 3.25 -18.09
N PRO A 66 22.83 2.75 -18.93
CA PRO A 66 23.82 1.75 -18.52
C PRO A 66 24.60 2.15 -17.26
N ASP A 67 24.97 3.43 -17.17
CA ASP A 67 25.73 3.99 -16.04
C ASP A 67 24.81 4.58 -14.96
N SER A 68 23.59 4.07 -14.83
CA SER A 68 22.65 4.56 -13.82
C SER A 68 23.01 4.09 -12.41
N LEU A 69 22.61 4.86 -11.40
CA LEU A 69 22.87 4.53 -9.98
C LEU A 69 22.35 3.14 -9.60
N ILE A 70 21.17 2.76 -10.09
CA ILE A 70 20.60 1.45 -9.76
C ILE A 70 21.42 0.28 -10.32
N LYS A 71 22.27 0.51 -11.32
CA LYS A 71 23.06 -0.53 -11.99
C LYS A 71 24.46 -0.72 -11.41
N SER A 72 24.86 0.05 -10.40
CA SER A 72 26.18 -0.13 -9.78
C SER A 72 26.39 -1.55 -9.25
N ASP A 73 27.59 -2.11 -9.42
CA ASP A 73 27.92 -3.45 -8.98
C ASP A 73 28.38 -3.50 -7.53
N ASN A 74 28.77 -2.36 -6.96
CA ASN A 74 29.21 -2.25 -5.57
C ASN A 74 28.99 -0.82 -5.04
N ILE A 75 29.34 -0.61 -3.77
CA ILE A 75 29.16 0.67 -3.08
C ILE A 75 30.10 1.75 -3.63
N GLU A 76 31.34 1.41 -3.95
CA GLU A 76 32.32 2.36 -4.49
C GLU A 76 31.86 2.92 -5.84
N GLU A 77 31.44 2.05 -6.75
CA GLU A 77 30.87 2.48 -8.05
C GLU A 77 29.56 3.25 -7.90
N PHE A 78 28.76 2.94 -6.87
CA PHE A 78 27.57 3.73 -6.55
C PHE A 78 27.94 5.15 -6.10
N GLU A 79 28.95 5.30 -5.25
CA GLU A 79 29.44 6.59 -4.78
C GLU A 79 30.04 7.43 -5.92
N ASP A 80 30.81 6.81 -6.82
CA ASP A 80 31.34 7.47 -8.02
C ASP A 80 30.22 8.02 -8.91
N ARG A 81 29.23 7.18 -9.23
CA ARG A 81 28.07 7.60 -10.04
C ARG A 81 27.18 8.62 -9.31
N LEU A 82 27.16 8.59 -7.97
CA LEU A 82 26.44 9.57 -7.16
C LEU A 82 27.08 10.95 -7.24
N ALA A 83 28.41 11.03 -7.33
CA ALA A 83 29.12 12.28 -7.58
C ALA A 83 28.80 12.83 -8.98
N GLU A 84 28.76 11.98 -10.01
CA GLU A 84 28.33 12.38 -11.36
C GLU A 84 26.87 12.88 -11.39
N PHE A 85 26.00 12.22 -10.63
CA PHE A 85 24.62 12.64 -10.44
C PHE A 85 24.51 14.01 -9.74
N GLU A 86 25.37 14.30 -8.76
CA GLU A 86 25.45 15.62 -8.14
C GLU A 86 25.82 16.70 -9.16
N HIS A 87 26.78 16.41 -10.05
CA HIS A 87 27.14 17.34 -11.14
C HIS A 87 25.94 17.64 -12.03
N LEU A 88 25.22 16.61 -12.49
CA LEU A 88 24.00 16.78 -13.31
C LEU A 88 22.93 17.61 -12.59
N TRP A 89 22.71 17.36 -11.29
CA TRP A 89 21.77 18.13 -10.50
C TRP A 89 22.16 19.60 -10.40
N ASN A 90 23.44 19.88 -10.14
CA ASN A 90 23.96 21.23 -10.04
C ASN A 90 23.85 22.00 -11.38
N GLU A 91 24.07 21.35 -12.51
CA GLU A 91 23.85 21.94 -13.84
C GLU A 91 22.39 22.36 -14.07
N ILE A 92 21.45 21.47 -13.75
CA ILE A 92 20.00 21.76 -13.84
C ILE A 92 19.64 22.92 -12.92
N LYS A 93 20.13 22.89 -11.68
CA LYS A 93 19.86 23.92 -10.67
C LYS A 93 20.39 25.29 -11.09
N ASN A 94 21.61 25.34 -11.62
CA ASN A 94 22.26 26.57 -12.06
C ASN A 94 21.64 27.16 -13.33
N THR A 95 20.99 26.34 -14.16
CA THR A 95 20.27 26.80 -15.35
C THR A 95 19.03 27.62 -14.98
N ASN A 96 18.38 27.32 -13.84
CA ASN A 96 17.19 28.01 -13.37
C ASN A 96 17.19 28.23 -11.84
N PRO A 97 18.06 29.12 -11.32
CA PRO A 97 18.33 29.26 -9.88
C PRO A 97 17.12 29.74 -9.06
N ASN A 98 16.13 30.38 -9.71
CA ASN A 98 14.92 30.88 -9.05
C ASN A 98 13.82 29.82 -8.92
N ASN A 99 13.89 28.69 -9.62
CA ASN A 99 12.82 27.69 -9.64
C ASN A 99 12.89 26.69 -8.49
N TYR A 100 14.06 26.56 -7.84
CA TYR A 100 14.37 25.46 -6.92
C TYR A 100 14.53 25.90 -5.46
N LYS A 101 13.80 26.95 -5.04
CA LYS A 101 13.81 27.47 -3.65
C LYS A 101 12.85 26.71 -2.73
N HIS A 102 13.13 25.44 -2.47
CA HIS A 102 12.40 24.64 -1.47
C HIS A 102 13.21 24.47 -0.17
N VAL A 103 12.51 24.10 0.91
CA VAL A 103 13.09 23.92 2.27
C VAL A 103 14.24 22.91 2.28
N MET A 104 14.25 21.97 1.33
CA MET A 104 15.32 20.99 1.17
C MET A 104 15.59 20.77 -0.31
N ASP A 105 16.87 20.79 -0.66
CA ASP A 105 17.36 20.50 -2.00
C ASP A 105 17.08 19.02 -2.37
N PHE A 106 16.89 18.74 -3.66
CA PHE A 106 16.59 17.37 -4.09
C PHE A 106 17.78 16.43 -3.87
N HIS A 107 19.00 16.88 -4.15
CA HIS A 107 20.19 16.07 -3.94
C HIS A 107 20.38 15.79 -2.46
N ASP A 108 20.27 16.81 -1.59
CA ASP A 108 20.35 16.62 -0.14
C ASP A 108 19.30 15.63 0.37
N TRP A 109 18.06 15.71 -0.14
CA TRP A 109 17.02 14.73 0.16
C TRP A 109 17.41 13.33 -0.31
N PHE A 110 17.94 13.19 -1.52
CA PHE A 110 18.31 11.90 -2.09
C PHE A 110 19.40 11.23 -1.26
N ILE A 111 20.45 11.97 -0.90
CA ILE A 111 21.52 11.50 -0.01
C ILE A 111 20.95 11.08 1.35
N THR A 112 20.12 11.92 1.95
CA THR A 112 19.60 11.70 3.30
C THR A 112 18.64 10.50 3.39
N TYR A 113 17.81 10.28 2.36
CA TYR A 113 16.67 9.35 2.47
C TYR A 113 16.68 8.20 1.47
N GLN A 114 17.49 8.25 0.41
CA GLN A 114 17.47 7.24 -0.66
C GLN A 114 18.82 6.54 -0.85
N ALA A 115 19.96 7.22 -0.68
CA ALA A 115 21.27 6.63 -0.98
C ALA A 115 21.51 5.29 -0.28
N GLN A 116 21.25 5.21 1.04
CA GLN A 116 21.37 3.96 1.79
C GLN A 116 20.42 2.88 1.28
N ASN A 117 19.17 3.22 0.95
CA ASN A 117 18.23 2.26 0.38
C ASN A 117 18.74 1.69 -0.95
N PHE A 118 19.47 2.49 -1.74
CA PHE A 118 20.08 2.00 -2.96
C PHE A 118 21.20 1.00 -2.66
N GLN A 119 22.15 1.41 -1.83
CA GLN A 119 23.32 0.62 -1.45
C GLN A 119 22.94 -0.70 -0.77
N GLU A 120 21.80 -0.78 -0.08
CA GLU A 120 21.36 -1.96 0.68
C GLU A 120 20.31 -2.84 -0.04
N HIS A 121 19.52 -2.27 -0.97
CA HIS A 121 18.36 -2.97 -1.52
C HIS A 121 18.15 -2.87 -3.03
N LEU A 122 18.88 -1.99 -3.73
CA LEU A 122 18.60 -1.68 -5.14
C LEU A 122 19.80 -1.68 -6.07
N ILE A 123 21.05 -1.69 -5.64
CA ILE A 123 22.15 -1.73 -6.63
C ILE A 123 22.24 -3.10 -7.33
N GLY A 124 22.84 -3.13 -8.51
CA GLY A 124 23.04 -4.33 -9.34
C GLY A 124 23.77 -5.43 -8.58
N GLY A 125 24.83 -5.05 -7.86
CA GLY A 125 25.63 -5.96 -7.04
C GLY A 125 24.83 -6.84 -6.09
N ILE A 126 23.88 -6.25 -5.36
CA ILE A 126 23.04 -6.99 -4.40
C ILE A 126 22.17 -8.01 -5.10
N ARG A 127 21.59 -7.63 -6.24
CA ARG A 127 20.72 -8.51 -7.01
C ARG A 127 21.50 -9.64 -7.67
N ASN A 128 22.67 -9.34 -8.20
CA ASN A 128 23.60 -10.34 -8.74
C ASN A 128 24.03 -11.34 -7.66
N ALA A 129 24.44 -10.84 -6.50
CA ALA A 129 24.83 -11.68 -5.36
C ALA A 129 23.68 -12.57 -4.86
N ALA A 130 22.44 -12.09 -4.95
CA ALA A 130 21.25 -12.86 -4.61
C ALA A 130 20.81 -13.85 -5.72
N GLY A 131 21.44 -13.83 -6.90
CA GLY A 131 21.02 -14.62 -8.06
C GLY A 131 19.74 -14.11 -8.73
N TYR A 132 19.33 -12.86 -8.47
CA TYR A 132 18.18 -12.22 -9.08
C TYR A 132 18.56 -11.55 -10.40
N VAL A 133 18.80 -12.38 -11.42
CA VAL A 133 19.34 -12.00 -12.72
C VAL A 133 18.41 -12.39 -13.87
N ASN A 134 18.58 -11.73 -15.01
CA ASN A 134 17.97 -12.10 -16.28
C ASN A 134 18.69 -13.30 -16.91
N GLN A 135 18.17 -13.82 -18.03
CA GLN A 135 18.76 -14.97 -18.73
C GLN A 135 20.18 -14.70 -19.26
N ASP A 136 20.50 -13.44 -19.53
CA ASP A 136 21.82 -12.97 -19.97
C ASP A 136 22.80 -12.71 -18.81
N GLY A 137 22.38 -12.95 -17.56
CA GLY A 137 23.18 -12.73 -16.36
C GLY A 137 23.14 -11.29 -15.83
N THR A 138 22.40 -10.38 -16.46
CA THR A 138 22.26 -9.00 -15.98
C THR A 138 21.34 -8.90 -14.76
N ALA A 139 21.64 -7.99 -13.83
CA ALA A 139 20.83 -7.77 -12.63
C ALA A 139 19.37 -7.42 -12.98
N LYS A 140 18.40 -8.24 -12.55
CA LYS A 140 16.99 -8.04 -12.86
C LYS A 140 16.34 -7.06 -11.90
N LEU A 141 15.64 -6.04 -12.39
CA LEU A 141 14.88 -5.15 -11.51
C LEU A 141 13.69 -5.87 -10.86
N PHE A 142 13.45 -5.60 -9.56
CA PHE A 142 12.35 -6.20 -8.82
C PHE A 142 11.08 -5.34 -8.95
N TYR A 143 9.99 -5.95 -9.44
CA TYR A 143 8.69 -5.32 -9.57
C TYR A 143 7.62 -6.14 -8.85
N ASN A 144 6.78 -5.47 -8.07
CA ASN A 144 5.73 -6.10 -7.28
C ASN A 144 4.37 -6.16 -8.03
N ASN A 145 4.40 -6.46 -9.33
CA ASN A 145 3.24 -6.35 -10.21
C ASN A 145 2.08 -7.27 -9.80
N ASP A 146 2.39 -8.51 -9.42
CA ASP A 146 1.36 -9.51 -9.10
C ASP A 146 0.60 -9.15 -7.82
N ASN A 147 1.29 -8.69 -6.78
CA ASN A 147 0.63 -8.26 -5.54
C ASN A 147 -0.17 -6.97 -5.74
N GLU A 148 0.28 -6.05 -6.60
CA GLU A 148 -0.50 -4.85 -6.92
C GLU A 148 -1.73 -5.16 -7.78
N ALA A 149 -1.63 -6.08 -8.72
CA ALA A 149 -2.77 -6.57 -9.49
C ALA A 149 -3.79 -7.26 -8.59
N LEU A 150 -3.33 -8.13 -7.68
CA LEU A 150 -4.18 -8.76 -6.68
C LEU A 150 -4.83 -7.72 -5.75
N ASN A 151 -4.06 -6.75 -5.27
CA ASN A 151 -4.58 -5.67 -4.44
C ASN A 151 -5.64 -4.85 -5.19
N HIS A 152 -5.44 -4.58 -6.48
CA HIS A 152 -6.43 -3.89 -7.31
C HIS A 152 -7.71 -4.72 -7.46
N MET A 153 -7.60 -6.02 -7.74
CA MET A 153 -8.75 -6.93 -7.78
C MET A 153 -9.48 -6.97 -6.45
N LEU A 154 -8.77 -7.17 -5.33
CA LEU A 154 -9.34 -7.21 -3.99
C LEU A 154 -10.03 -5.90 -3.62
N LYS A 155 -9.43 -4.76 -3.98
CA LYS A 155 -10.03 -3.44 -3.79
C LYS A 155 -11.36 -3.33 -4.54
N ASN A 156 -11.40 -3.74 -5.80
CA ASN A 156 -12.62 -3.71 -6.61
C ASN A 156 -13.71 -4.66 -6.06
N GLU A 157 -13.34 -5.88 -5.69
CA GLU A 157 -14.24 -6.91 -5.14
C GLU A 157 -14.75 -6.54 -3.73
N SER A 158 -13.94 -5.87 -2.92
CA SER A 158 -14.31 -5.45 -1.56
C SER A 158 -15.08 -4.12 -1.52
N TYR A 159 -15.30 -3.47 -2.67
CA TYR A 159 -15.90 -2.14 -2.76
C TYR A 159 -15.23 -1.12 -1.82
N TRP A 160 -13.90 -1.16 -1.77
CA TRP A 160 -13.09 -0.47 -0.76
C TRP A 160 -13.20 1.06 -0.78
N GLU A 161 -13.69 1.66 -1.87
CA GLU A 161 -13.86 3.10 -1.97
C GLU A 161 -14.98 3.58 -1.04
N ARG A 162 -14.81 4.79 -0.49
CA ARG A 162 -15.84 5.43 0.33
C ARG A 162 -17.13 5.57 -0.49
N ARG A 163 -18.08 4.69 -0.22
CA ARG A 163 -19.44 4.86 -0.71
C ARG A 163 -20.13 5.99 0.07
N PRO A 164 -20.94 6.83 -0.60
CA PRO A 164 -21.93 7.65 0.07
C PRO A 164 -22.72 6.79 1.08
N LEU A 165 -23.04 7.36 2.24
CA LEU A 165 -23.79 6.64 3.27
C LEU A 165 -25.15 6.14 2.73
N SER A 166 -25.76 6.86 1.77
CA SER A 166 -26.96 6.45 1.04
C SER A 166 -26.81 5.07 0.40
N ASP A 167 -25.72 4.85 -0.34
CA ASP A 167 -25.49 3.63 -1.10
C ASP A 167 -25.21 2.44 -0.17
N VAL A 168 -24.61 2.71 0.99
CA VAL A 168 -24.44 1.71 2.05
C VAL A 168 -25.80 1.32 2.64
N LEU A 169 -26.64 2.30 2.98
CA LEU A 169 -27.97 2.06 3.55
C LEU A 169 -28.90 1.33 2.56
N GLU A 170 -28.87 1.72 1.28
CA GLU A 170 -29.62 1.05 0.22
C GLU A 170 -29.20 -0.41 0.09
N SER A 171 -27.89 -0.70 0.00
CA SER A 171 -27.39 -2.08 -0.12
C SER A 171 -27.74 -2.96 1.10
N GLN A 172 -27.81 -2.38 2.30
CA GLN A 172 -28.23 -3.11 3.50
C GLN A 172 -29.75 -3.36 3.51
N SER A 173 -30.53 -2.40 3.01
CA SER A 173 -31.99 -2.55 2.88
C SER A 173 -32.36 -3.63 1.86
N GLU A 174 -31.66 -3.70 0.73
CA GLU A 174 -31.81 -4.73 -0.30
C GLU A 174 -31.46 -6.11 0.26
N ARG A 175 -30.33 -6.24 0.96
CA ARG A 175 -29.94 -7.49 1.63
C ARG A 175 -30.96 -7.93 2.68
N ALA A 176 -31.47 -6.99 3.48
CA ALA A 176 -32.51 -7.28 4.47
C ALA A 176 -33.84 -7.69 3.83
N GLN A 177 -34.16 -7.20 2.63
CA GLN A 177 -35.33 -7.59 1.87
C GLN A 177 -35.17 -9.00 1.29
N ILE A 178 -34.03 -9.30 0.68
CA ILE A 178 -33.70 -10.65 0.16
C ILE A 178 -33.78 -11.70 1.27
N ILE A 179 -33.23 -11.39 2.46
CA ILE A 179 -33.32 -12.28 3.63
C ILE A 179 -34.77 -12.47 4.08
N ARG A 180 -35.56 -11.40 4.15
CA ARG A 180 -36.99 -11.48 4.49
C ARG A 180 -37.77 -12.34 3.50
N ASP A 181 -37.55 -12.14 2.20
CA ASP A 181 -38.22 -12.87 1.13
C ASP A 181 -37.83 -14.37 1.17
N TYR A 182 -36.56 -14.67 1.41
CA TYR A 182 -36.08 -16.05 1.59
C TYR A 182 -36.80 -16.77 2.74
N TYR A 183 -36.95 -16.12 3.90
CA TYR A 183 -37.65 -16.71 5.04
C TYR A 183 -39.17 -16.76 4.86
N ALA A 184 -39.77 -15.80 4.14
CA ALA A 184 -41.19 -15.83 3.80
C ALA A 184 -41.55 -17.02 2.90
N TYR A 185 -40.64 -17.42 2.00
CA TYR A 185 -40.81 -18.59 1.13
C TYR A 185 -40.63 -19.94 1.85
N GLN A 186 -39.96 -19.98 3.00
CA GLN A 186 -39.67 -21.24 3.73
C GLN A 186 -40.68 -21.60 4.83
N LEU A 187 -41.62 -20.72 5.17
CA LEU A 187 -42.62 -21.02 6.18
C LEU A 187 -43.81 -21.77 5.54
N PRO A 188 -44.09 -23.03 5.94
CA PRO A 188 -45.32 -23.69 5.51
C PRO A 188 -46.51 -22.92 6.05
N ILE A 189 -47.48 -22.64 5.18
CA ILE A 189 -48.76 -21.98 5.51
C ILE A 189 -49.43 -22.80 6.63
N ARG A 190 -49.25 -22.40 7.88
CA ARG A 190 -50.02 -22.95 8.99
C ARG A 190 -51.45 -22.45 8.84
N GLN A 191 -52.34 -23.35 8.42
CA GLN A 191 -53.76 -23.05 8.47
C GLN A 191 -54.17 -22.80 9.93
N PRO A 192 -55.01 -21.79 10.20
CA PRO A 192 -55.43 -21.47 11.55
C PRO A 192 -56.32 -22.60 12.09
N THR A 193 -55.82 -23.38 13.05
CA THR A 193 -56.67 -24.25 13.87
C THR A 193 -57.40 -23.35 14.87
N THR A 194 -58.62 -22.98 14.50
CA THR A 194 -59.64 -22.55 15.46
C THR A 194 -60.02 -23.78 16.27
N ASP A 195 -59.58 -23.83 17.52
CA ASP A 195 -60.30 -24.41 18.66
C ASP A 195 -59.35 -24.62 19.83
N PHE A 196 -59.29 -23.62 20.71
CA PHE A 196 -58.92 -23.82 22.10
C PHE A 196 -59.97 -23.13 22.98
N ASN A 197 -60.92 -23.94 23.44
CA ASN A 197 -61.83 -23.61 24.52
C ASN A 197 -61.03 -23.35 25.80
N ILE A 198 -61.08 -22.12 26.31
CA ILE A 198 -60.53 -21.75 27.62
C ILE A 198 -61.68 -21.80 28.64
N PRO A 199 -61.61 -22.64 29.70
CA PRO A 199 -62.58 -22.57 30.78
C PRO A 199 -62.34 -21.33 31.64
N ALA A 200 -63.41 -20.56 31.85
CA ALA A 200 -63.43 -19.39 32.71
C ALA A 200 -63.14 -19.77 34.17
N THR A 201 -62.09 -19.19 34.75
CA THR A 201 -61.97 -19.13 36.22
C THR A 201 -61.70 -17.72 36.69
N ALA A 202 -62.68 -17.23 37.44
CA ALA A 202 -62.76 -16.08 38.32
C ALA A 202 -61.44 -15.35 38.70
N GLY A 203 -61.38 -14.09 38.26
CA GLY A 203 -61.36 -12.93 39.15
C GLY A 203 -60.23 -12.79 40.20
N ARG A 204 -59.30 -11.88 39.91
CA ARG A 204 -58.98 -10.78 40.86
C ARG A 204 -58.38 -9.58 40.14
N LYS A 205 -58.95 -8.43 40.46
CA LYS A 205 -58.69 -7.11 39.90
C LYS A 205 -57.35 -6.52 40.41
N LEU A 206 -56.63 -5.94 39.45
CA LEU A 206 -56.01 -4.60 39.46
C LEU A 206 -54.90 -4.31 40.48
N GLY A 207 -53.65 -4.55 40.05
CA GLY A 207 -52.54 -3.66 40.37
C GLY A 207 -52.52 -2.49 39.39
N ARG A 208 -52.76 -1.27 39.88
CA ARG A 208 -52.55 -0.03 39.13
C ARG A 208 -51.57 0.81 39.93
N LYS A 209 -50.35 0.98 39.43
CA LYS A 209 -49.53 2.17 39.73
C LYS A 209 -48.62 2.48 38.55
N VAL A 210 -49.02 3.56 37.89
CA VAL A 210 -48.28 4.37 36.92
C VAL A 210 -47.15 5.08 37.67
N PHE A 211 -45.95 5.16 37.10
CA PHE A 211 -45.06 6.29 37.34
C PHE A 211 -44.38 6.70 36.02
N VAL A 212 -44.55 7.98 35.71
CA VAL A 212 -44.04 8.74 34.58
C VAL A 212 -43.12 9.82 35.16
N GLY A 213 -42.03 10.13 34.46
CA GLY A 213 -41.31 11.40 34.57
C GLY A 213 -40.19 11.42 35.63
N GLN A 214 -39.12 12.18 35.48
CA GLN A 214 -38.79 13.27 34.56
C GLN A 214 -37.25 13.43 34.47
N GLN A 215 -36.80 14.01 33.37
CA GLN A 215 -35.46 14.55 33.18
C GLN A 215 -35.27 15.90 33.88
N GLN A 216 -33.99 16.30 33.94
CA GLN A 216 -33.41 17.65 34.07
C GLN A 216 -33.05 18.13 35.47
N PRO A 217 -32.11 19.09 35.59
CA PRO A 217 -31.36 19.82 34.54
C PRO A 217 -29.90 19.41 34.35
#